data_AF-A0A2D7ZF61-F1
#
_entry.id   AF-A0A2D7ZF61-F1
#
_cell.length_a   1.000
_cell.length_b   1.000
_cell.length_c   1.000
_cell.angle_alpha   90.00
_cell.angle_beta   90.00
_cell.angle_gamma   90.00
#
_symmetry.space_group_name_H-M   'P 1'
#
loop_
_entity.id
_entity.type
_entity.pdbx_description
1 polymer ?
#
loop_
_entity_poly.entity_id
_entity_poly.type
_entity_poly.pdbx_seq_one_letter_code
_entity_poly.pdbx_strand_id
1 'polypeptide(L)'
;MEKNMNKFKAPPNIATFFLRIPLSAMFLQQGLSKLPVDGAVAEAWGLPYIVWWFVTWGEIGAAIGLMVGGVIGLIPWNHRHFFLSRIGRYYPRFRLITEELGDFITRFSGITMTCVVTGVIWLMSPASLWDVIYKDYLHVSLYVGGLYFALRGNVR
;
A
#
# COMPACT_ATOMS: atom_id res chain seq x y z
N MET A 1 -11.06 -38.43 -23.17
CA MET A 1 -11.01 -38.35 -21.70
C MET A 1 -10.07 -37.21 -21.30
N GLU A 2 -10.46 -35.96 -21.55
CA GLU A 2 -9.69 -34.80 -21.10
C GLU A 2 -10.41 -34.26 -19.86
N LYS A 3 -10.10 -34.89 -18.74
CA LYS A 3 -10.75 -34.65 -17.45
C LYS A 3 -10.27 -33.27 -16.98
N ASN A 4 -11.19 -32.30 -16.98
CA ASN A 4 -11.17 -31.05 -16.21
C ASN A 4 -9.89 -30.85 -15.38
N MET A 5 -8.85 -30.28 -15.99
CA MET A 5 -7.83 -29.60 -15.21
C MET A 5 -8.50 -28.39 -14.59
N ASN A 6 -9.04 -28.58 -13.38
CA ASN A 6 -9.45 -27.51 -12.49
C ASN A 6 -8.23 -26.61 -12.30
N LYS A 7 -8.08 -25.59 -13.15
CA LYS A 7 -7.14 -24.52 -12.95
C LYS A 7 -7.57 -23.87 -11.65
N PHE A 8 -6.85 -24.16 -10.57
CA PHE A 8 -6.98 -23.48 -9.29
C PHE A 8 -6.55 -22.03 -9.51
N LYS A 9 -7.43 -21.23 -10.12
CA LYS A 9 -7.21 -19.81 -10.36
C LYS A 9 -7.61 -19.13 -9.07
N ALA A 10 -6.61 -18.83 -8.23
CA ALA A 10 -6.83 -18.00 -7.06
C ALA A 10 -7.58 -16.74 -7.51
N PRO A 11 -8.63 -16.33 -6.79
CA PRO A 11 -9.37 -15.15 -7.18
C PRO A 11 -8.39 -13.95 -7.21
N PRO A 12 -8.48 -13.09 -8.24
CA PRO A 12 -7.44 -12.09 -8.56
C PRO A 12 -7.17 -11.09 -7.43
N ASN A 13 -8.09 -10.96 -6.48
CA ASN A 13 -7.97 -10.17 -5.26
C ASN A 13 -6.98 -10.77 -4.23
N ILE A 14 -6.81 -12.10 -4.17
CA ILE A 14 -5.91 -12.75 -3.18
C ILE A 14 -4.43 -12.58 -3.55
N ALA A 15 -4.06 -12.81 -4.81
CA ALA A 15 -2.66 -12.63 -5.25
C ALA A 15 -2.16 -11.20 -5.02
N THR A 16 -3.06 -10.23 -5.26
CA THR A 16 -2.84 -8.81 -5.03
C THR A 16 -2.63 -8.48 -3.57
N PHE A 17 -3.37 -9.15 -2.68
CA PHE A 17 -3.28 -8.92 -1.25
C PHE A 17 -1.91 -9.34 -0.70
N PHE A 18 -1.35 -10.46 -1.18
CA PHE A 18 -0.03 -10.90 -0.75
C PHE A 18 1.09 -9.90 -1.06
N LEU A 19 0.99 -9.14 -2.15
CA LEU A 19 1.95 -8.08 -2.46
C LEU A 19 1.90 -6.92 -1.46
N ARG A 20 0.75 -6.68 -0.82
CA ARG A 20 0.59 -5.60 0.18
C ARG A 20 1.33 -5.92 1.47
N ILE A 21 1.44 -7.20 1.84
CA ILE A 21 2.04 -7.63 3.11
C ILE A 21 3.50 -7.15 3.24
N PRO A 22 4.44 -7.50 2.32
CA PRO A 22 5.83 -7.07 2.47
C PRO A 22 5.97 -5.55 2.33
N LEU A 23 5.22 -4.91 1.43
CA LEU A 23 5.26 -3.44 1.24
C LEU A 23 4.80 -2.71 2.50
N SER A 24 3.63 -3.06 3.03
CA SER A 24 3.10 -2.49 4.27
C SER A 24 4.03 -2.77 5.45
N ALA A 25 4.59 -3.98 5.57
CA ALA A 25 5.48 -4.32 6.68
C ALA A 25 6.76 -3.46 6.67
N MET A 26 7.41 -3.31 5.50
CA MET A 26 8.62 -2.50 5.37
C MET A 26 8.35 -1.02 5.65
N PHE A 27 7.31 -0.45 5.04
CA PHE A 27 6.96 0.95 5.27
C PHE A 27 6.54 1.23 6.71
N LEU A 28 5.80 0.30 7.34
CA LEU A 28 5.42 0.42 8.73
C LEU A 28 6.65 0.36 9.64
N GLN A 29 7.57 -0.57 9.38
CA GLN A 29 8.80 -0.68 10.15
C GLN A 29 9.66 0.60 10.01
N GLN A 30 9.81 1.15 8.80
CA GLN A 30 10.54 2.38 8.54
C GLN A 30 9.93 3.61 9.22
N GLY A 31 8.60 3.67 9.30
CA GLY A 31 7.91 4.75 9.99
C GLY A 31 8.01 4.61 11.51
N LEU A 32 7.80 3.40 12.03
CA LEU A 32 7.91 3.13 13.46
C LEU A 32 9.33 3.33 13.99
N SER A 33 10.37 3.07 13.18
CA SER A 33 11.76 3.31 13.59
C SER A 33 12.09 4.80 13.78
N LYS A 34 11.25 5.71 13.28
CA LYS A 34 11.42 7.16 13.45
C LYS A 34 10.71 7.71 14.69
N LEU A 35 10.05 6.85 15.48
CA LEU A 35 9.40 7.23 16.72
C LEU A 35 10.37 7.12 17.92
N PRO A 36 10.36 8.09 18.86
CA PRO A 36 9.59 9.34 18.83
C PRO A 36 10.13 10.33 17.78
N VAL A 37 9.21 11.09 17.16
CA VAL A 37 9.56 12.07 16.13
C VAL A 37 10.35 13.22 16.77
N ASP A 38 11.67 13.23 16.58
CA ASP A 38 12.59 14.21 17.18
C ASP A 38 13.14 15.17 16.11
N GLY A 39 13.20 16.46 16.47
CA GLY A 39 13.80 17.51 15.66
C GLY A 39 15.31 17.39 15.51
N ALA A 40 16.01 16.89 16.53
CA ALA A 40 17.47 16.72 16.46
C ALA A 40 17.86 15.65 15.42
N VAL A 41 17.06 14.57 15.33
CA VAL A 41 17.25 13.55 14.30
C VAL A 41 16.95 14.14 12.93
N ALA A 42 15.84 14.88 12.77
CA ALA A 42 15.52 15.54 11.49
C ALA A 42 16.64 16.46 10.99
N GLU A 43 17.26 17.24 11.89
CA GLU A 43 18.40 18.11 11.57
C GLU A 43 19.65 17.31 11.16
N ALA A 44 19.91 16.16 11.80
CA ALA A 44 21.00 15.26 11.40
C ALA A 44 20.84 14.69 9.98
N TRP A 45 19.60 14.55 9.50
CA TRP A 45 19.28 14.19 8.11
C TRP A 45 19.17 15.39 7.16
N GLY A 46 19.44 16.62 7.64
CA GLY A 46 19.36 17.84 6.84
C GLY A 46 17.94 18.23 6.45
N LEU A 47 16.93 17.77 7.19
CA LEU A 47 15.51 17.96 6.87
C LEU A 47 14.82 18.90 7.87
N PRO A 48 13.88 19.74 7.41
CA PRO A 48 12.98 20.45 8.31
C PRO A 48 12.14 19.48 9.13
N TYR A 49 11.94 19.77 10.42
CA TYR A 49 11.14 18.93 11.34
C TYR A 49 9.74 18.61 10.78
N ILE A 50 9.09 19.57 10.12
CA ILE A 50 7.77 19.36 9.52
C ILE A 50 7.79 18.29 8.42
N VAL A 51 8.85 18.24 7.61
CA VAL A 51 8.99 17.22 6.56
C VAL A 51 9.22 15.85 7.20
N TRP A 52 10.07 15.77 8.23
CA TRP A 52 10.31 14.54 8.99
C TRP A 52 9.03 13.99 9.64
N TRP A 53 8.20 14.88 10.18
CA TRP A 53 6.89 14.54 10.75
C TRP A 53 5.95 13.98 9.67
N PHE A 54 5.82 14.67 8.52
CA PHE A 54 4.97 14.21 7.42
C PHE A 54 5.44 12.87 6.84
N VAL A 55 6.75 12.67 6.70
CA VAL A 55 7.32 11.40 6.24
C VAL A 55 7.00 10.28 7.21
N THR A 56 7.23 10.48 8.52
CA THR A 56 7.00 9.45 9.54
C THR A 56 5.54 8.99 9.57
N TRP A 57 4.60 9.93 9.59
CA TRP A 57 3.17 9.59 9.56
C TRP A 57 2.69 9.13 8.20
N GLY A 58 3.29 9.63 7.11
CA GLY A 58 3.03 9.18 5.76
C GLY A 58 3.40 7.72 5.55
N GLU A 59 4.54 7.28 6.08
CA GLU A 59 4.98 5.88 6.02
C GLU A 59 4.06 4.95 6.81
N ILE A 60 3.75 5.31 8.06
CA ILE A 60 2.84 4.54 8.92
C ILE A 60 1.43 4.50 8.31
N GLY A 61 0.92 5.66 7.91
CA GLY A 61 -0.41 5.82 7.35
C GLY A 61 -0.59 5.11 6.02
N ALA A 62 0.41 5.18 5.13
CA ALA A 62 0.39 4.44 3.86
C ALA A 62 0.44 2.93 4.07
N ALA A 63 1.26 2.44 5.01
CA ALA A 63 1.32 1.02 5.33
C ALA A 63 -0.02 0.47 5.84
N ILE A 64 -0.61 1.16 6.82
CA ILE A 64 -1.90 0.78 7.42
C ILE A 64 -3.01 0.90 6.38
N GLY A 65 -3.07 2.03 5.66
CA GLY A 65 -4.08 2.26 4.64
C GLY A 65 -4.04 1.21 3.53
N LEU A 66 -2.84 0.83 3.06
CA LEU A 66 -2.70 -0.21 2.04
C LEU A 66 -3.24 -1.56 2.53
N MET A 67 -2.99 -1.90 3.80
CA MET A 67 -3.49 -3.13 4.41
C MET A 67 -5.01 -3.10 4.60
N VAL A 68 -5.55 -2.01 5.16
CA VAL A 68 -6.99 -1.83 5.38
C VAL A 68 -7.76 -1.85 4.05
N GLY A 69 -7.29 -1.13 3.04
CA GLY A 69 -7.87 -1.18 1.69
C GLY A 69 -7.85 -2.59 1.11
N GLY A 70 -6.80 -3.37 1.41
CA GLY A 70 -6.68 -4.75 0.96
C GLY A 70 -7.69 -5.68 1.61
N VAL A 71 -7.86 -5.57 2.93
CA VAL A 71 -8.85 -6.34 3.69
C VAL A 71 -10.26 -6.02 3.22
N ILE A 72 -10.59 -4.74 2.99
CA ILE A 72 -11.88 -4.33 2.45
C ILE A 72 -12.13 -4.95 1.06
N GLY A 73 -11.10 -5.04 0.21
CA GLY A 73 -11.20 -5.65 -1.12
C GLY A 73 -11.31 -7.18 -1.11
N LEU A 74 -10.97 -7.84 -0.01
CA LEU A 74 -11.15 -9.28 0.17
C LEU A 74 -12.55 -9.65 0.63
N ILE A 75 -13.37 -8.69 1.09
CA ILE A 75 -14.72 -8.96 1.59
C ILE A 75 -15.57 -9.58 0.47
N PRO A 76 -16.04 -10.84 0.63
CA PRO A 76 -16.68 -11.56 -0.45
C PRO A 76 -18.18 -11.22 -0.53
N TRP A 77 -18.51 -10.04 -1.06
CA TRP A 77 -19.87 -9.52 -1.17
C TRP A 77 -20.86 -10.44 -1.91
N ASN A 78 -20.36 -11.34 -2.77
CA ASN A 78 -21.18 -12.27 -3.56
C ASN A 78 -21.39 -13.65 -2.92
N HIS A 79 -20.71 -13.97 -1.81
CA HIS A 79 -20.85 -15.28 -1.16
C HIS A 79 -22.09 -15.36 -0.28
N ARG A 80 -22.95 -16.36 -0.53
CA ARG A 80 -24.25 -16.55 0.14
C ARG A 80 -24.17 -16.74 1.66
N HIS A 81 -23.01 -17.16 2.19
CA HIS A 81 -22.83 -17.57 3.59
C HIS A 81 -22.10 -16.56 4.48
N PHE A 82 -21.57 -15.48 3.93
CA PHE A 82 -20.87 -14.48 4.74
C PHE A 82 -21.86 -13.44 5.29
N PHE A 83 -21.81 -13.16 6.60
CA PHE A 83 -22.78 -12.32 7.31
C PHE A 83 -22.88 -10.90 6.72
N LEU A 84 -21.73 -10.28 6.41
CA LEU A 84 -21.68 -8.96 5.77
C LEU A 84 -22.30 -8.96 4.36
N SER A 85 -22.22 -10.10 3.65
CA SER A 85 -22.85 -10.28 2.33
C SER A 85 -24.38 -10.41 2.41
N ARG A 86 -24.94 -10.68 3.59
CA ARG A 86 -26.39 -10.55 3.84
C ARG A 86 -26.80 -9.08 3.95
N ILE A 87 -26.02 -8.28 4.68
CA ILE A 87 -26.25 -6.83 4.83
C ILE A 87 -26.11 -6.13 3.47
N GLY A 88 -25.07 -6.47 2.69
CA GLY A 88 -24.83 -5.88 1.37
C GLY A 88 -25.93 -6.14 0.34
N ARG A 89 -26.65 -7.27 0.45
CA ARG A 89 -27.84 -7.52 -0.40
C ARG A 89 -29.04 -6.65 -0.01
N TYR A 90 -29.15 -6.28 1.26
CA TYR A 90 -30.23 -5.44 1.76
C TYR A 90 -29.93 -3.95 1.54
N TYR A 91 -28.66 -3.54 1.59
CA TYR A 91 -28.19 -2.17 1.38
C TYR A 91 -27.16 -2.09 0.24
N PRO A 92 -27.61 -2.06 -1.04
CA PRO A 92 -26.70 -2.01 -2.19
C PRO A 92 -25.84 -0.74 -2.21
N ARG A 93 -26.34 0.37 -1.66
CA ARG A 93 -25.61 1.63 -1.56
C ARG A 93 -24.45 1.57 -0.57
N PHE A 94 -24.60 0.82 0.53
CA PHE A 94 -23.54 0.64 1.52
C PHE A 94 -22.37 -0.16 0.95
N ARG A 95 -22.67 -1.23 0.21
CA ARG A 95 -21.66 -2.01 -0.52
C ARG A 95 -20.81 -1.13 -1.43
N LEU A 96 -21.44 -0.31 -2.28
CA LEU A 96 -20.72 0.59 -3.19
C LEU A 96 -19.81 1.55 -2.41
N ILE A 97 -20.31 2.20 -1.36
CA ILE A 97 -19.50 3.11 -0.54
C ILE A 97 -18.25 2.43 0.02
N THR A 98 -18.37 1.20 0.53
CA THR A 98 -17.22 0.48 1.09
C THR A 98 -16.20 0.05 0.03
N GLU A 99 -16.66 -0.37 -1.15
CA GLU A 99 -15.78 -0.74 -2.27
C GLU A 99 -15.01 0.49 -2.79
N GLU A 100 -15.71 1.62 -2.99
CA GLU A 100 -15.11 2.89 -3.42
C GLU A 100 -14.13 3.43 -2.37
N LEU A 101 -14.49 3.35 -1.09
CA LEU A 101 -13.61 3.77 0.00
C LEU A 101 -12.34 2.91 0.06
N GLY A 102 -12.46 1.59 -0.11
CA GLY A 102 -11.31 0.69 -0.14
C GLY A 102 -10.39 0.95 -1.35
N ASP A 103 -10.96 1.27 -2.51
CA ASP A 103 -10.21 1.68 -3.70
C ASP A 103 -9.49 3.02 -3.48
N PHE A 104 -10.21 4.02 -3.00
CA PHE A 104 -9.65 5.34 -2.67
C PHE A 104 -8.50 5.25 -1.68
N ILE A 105 -8.69 4.52 -0.57
CA ILE A 105 -7.64 4.32 0.44
C ILE A 105 -6.43 3.62 -0.18
N THR A 106 -6.63 2.56 -0.97
CA THR A 106 -5.53 1.84 -1.61
C THR A 106 -4.72 2.75 -2.54
N ARG A 107 -5.40 3.56 -3.36
CA ARG A 107 -4.75 4.50 -4.29
C ARG A 107 -4.01 5.59 -3.54
N PHE A 108 -4.65 6.19 -2.54
CA PHE A 108 -4.05 7.25 -1.72
C PHE A 108 -2.80 6.77 -0.99
N SER A 109 -2.84 5.56 -0.42
CA SER A 109 -1.68 4.92 0.21
C SER A 109 -0.56 4.67 -0.80
N GLY A 110 -0.89 4.18 -2.01
CA GLY A 110 0.08 3.99 -3.08
C GLY A 110 0.76 5.31 -3.51
N ILE A 111 -0.01 6.38 -3.68
CA ILE A 111 0.50 7.72 -4.01
C ILE A 111 1.43 8.22 -2.90
N THR A 112 0.98 8.15 -1.65
CA THR A 112 1.78 8.57 -0.49
C THR A 112 3.11 7.81 -0.43
N MET A 113 3.07 6.49 -0.65
CA MET A 113 4.28 5.65 -0.71
C MET A 113 5.23 6.12 -1.81
N THR A 114 4.74 6.34 -3.03
CA THR A 114 5.59 6.84 -4.13
C THR A 114 6.20 8.21 -3.84
N CYS A 115 5.44 9.14 -3.26
CA CYS A 115 5.91 10.48 -2.91
C CYS A 115 7.03 10.43 -1.86
N VAL A 116 6.83 9.66 -0.79
CA VAL A 116 7.83 9.50 0.27
C VAL A 116 9.09 8.86 -0.27
N VAL A 117 8.96 7.74 -0.99
CA VAL A 117 10.12 7.01 -1.54
C VAL A 117 10.89 7.88 -2.53
N THR A 118 10.20 8.70 -3.33
CA THR A 118 10.87 9.68 -4.20
C THR A 118 11.74 10.60 -3.35
N GLY A 119 11.19 11.21 -2.30
CA GLY A 119 11.95 12.06 -1.38
C GLY A 119 13.16 11.36 -0.76
N VAL A 120 13.03 10.10 -0.35
CA VAL A 120 14.15 9.31 0.19
C VAL A 120 15.26 9.08 -0.85
N ILE A 121 14.90 8.75 -2.09
CA ILE A 121 15.87 8.60 -3.19
C ILE A 121 16.62 9.92 -3.43
N TRP A 122 15.93 11.07 -3.37
CA TRP A 122 16.60 12.37 -3.52
C TRP A 122 17.57 12.67 -2.37
N LEU A 123 17.25 12.30 -1.14
CA LEU A 123 18.13 12.50 0.01
C LEU A 123 19.42 11.69 -0.08
N MET A 124 19.37 10.53 -0.71
CA MET A 124 20.56 9.70 -0.96
C MET A 124 21.52 10.32 -1.98
N SER A 125 21.12 11.40 -2.68
CA SER A 125 21.94 12.12 -3.66
C SER A 125 22.64 11.20 -4.68
N PRO A 126 21.87 10.37 -5.44
CA PRO A 126 22.46 9.42 -6.38
C PRO A 126 23.16 10.15 -7.54
N ALA A 127 24.30 9.61 -7.98
CA ALA A 127 25.05 10.21 -9.09
C ALA A 127 24.31 10.12 -10.44
N SER A 128 23.42 9.14 -10.60
CA SER A 128 22.58 8.97 -11.80
C SER A 128 21.38 8.07 -11.52
N LEU A 129 20.39 8.06 -12.43
CA LEU A 129 19.26 7.13 -12.37
C LEU A 129 19.68 5.66 -12.41
N TRP A 130 20.79 5.36 -13.10
CA TRP A 130 21.32 4.01 -13.18
C TRP A 130 21.80 3.51 -11.82
N ASP A 131 22.32 4.42 -11.00
CA ASP A 131 22.77 4.09 -9.65
C ASP A 131 21.59 3.63 -8.77
N VAL A 132 20.46 4.33 -8.86
CA VAL A 132 19.23 4.00 -8.14
C VAL A 132 18.72 2.62 -8.55
N ILE A 133 18.67 2.33 -9.85
CA ILE A 133 18.13 1.06 -10.37
C ILE A 133 19.00 -0.14 -9.97
N TYR A 134 20.33 0.01 -9.97
CA TYR A 134 21.25 -1.11 -9.74
C TYR A 134 21.72 -1.28 -8.30
N LYS A 135 21.68 -0.23 -7.48
CA LYS A 135 22.16 -0.30 -6.09
C LYS A 135 21.03 -0.20 -5.07
N ASP A 136 19.94 0.48 -5.42
CA ASP A 136 18.86 0.77 -4.49
C ASP A 136 17.58 -0.03 -4.80
N TYR A 137 17.73 -1.35 -4.79
CA TYR A 137 16.62 -2.27 -5.07
C TYR A 137 15.45 -2.10 -4.10
N LEU A 138 15.73 -1.73 -2.85
CA LEU A 138 14.69 -1.56 -1.83
C LEU A 138 13.79 -0.38 -2.19
N HIS A 139 14.33 0.83 -2.35
CA HIS A 139 13.51 1.99 -2.67
C HIS A 139 12.86 1.86 -4.05
N VAL A 140 13.53 1.28 -5.04
CA VAL A 140 12.91 1.00 -6.35
C VAL A 140 11.72 0.05 -6.21
N SER A 141 11.85 -1.03 -5.43
CA SER A 141 10.75 -1.98 -5.21
C SER A 141 9.57 -1.35 -4.47
N LEU A 142 9.83 -0.50 -3.48
CA LEU A 142 8.80 0.24 -2.74
C LEU A 142 8.12 1.28 -3.62
N TYR A 143 8.88 1.98 -4.46
CA TYR A 143 8.34 2.95 -5.41
C TYR A 143 7.42 2.27 -6.43
N VAL A 144 7.89 1.21 -7.08
CA VAL A 144 7.09 0.48 -8.09
C VAL A 144 5.90 -0.21 -7.44
N GLY A 145 6.06 -0.77 -6.24
CA GLY A 145 4.98 -1.35 -5.45
C GLY A 145 3.90 -0.31 -5.09
N GLY A 146 4.29 0.87 -4.62
CA GLY A 146 3.39 1.98 -4.35
C GLY A 146 2.67 2.45 -5.62
N LEU A 147 3.40 2.62 -6.72
CA LEU A 147 2.85 3.06 -8.01
C LEU A 147 1.85 2.06 -8.57
N TYR A 148 2.13 0.77 -8.42
CA TYR A 148 1.21 -0.30 -8.79
C TYR A 148 -0.15 -0.15 -8.09
N PHE A 149 -0.16 0.07 -6.78
CA PHE A 149 -1.40 0.26 -6.03
C PHE A 149 -2.06 1.62 -6.27
N ALA A 150 -1.28 2.67 -6.55
CA ALA A 150 -1.78 3.98 -6.94
C ALA A 150 -2.59 3.92 -8.25
N LEU A 151 -2.10 3.18 -9.24
CA LEU A 151 -2.73 3.08 -10.56
C LEU A 151 -3.83 2.02 -10.61
N ARG A 152 -3.56 0.83 -10.06
CA ARG A 152 -4.50 -0.28 -10.11
C ARG A 152 -5.66 -0.10 -9.14
N GLY A 153 -5.38 0.42 -7.95
CA GLY A 153 -6.35 0.47 -6.86
C GLY A 153 -6.73 -0.91 -6.31
N ASN A 154 -7.92 -1.00 -5.74
CA ASN A 154 -8.48 -2.20 -5.16
C ASN A 154 -9.35 -2.95 -6.18
N VAL A 155 -9.16 -4.26 -6.29
CA VAL A 155 -9.77 -5.08 -7.35
C VAL A 155 -11.28 -5.19 -7.10
N ARG A 156 -12.08 -4.71 -8.04
CA ARG A 156 -13.49 -5.11 -8.23
C ARG A 156 -13.57 -6.45 -8.95
#